data_AF-A0A3B0M0S2-F1
#
_entry.id   AF-A0A3B0M0S2-F1
#
_cell.length_a   1.000
_cell.length_b   1.000
_cell.length_c   1.000
_cell.angle_alpha   90.00
_cell.angle_beta   90.00
_cell.angle_gamma   90.00
#
_symmetry.space_group_name_H-M   'P 1'
#
loop_
_entity.id
_entity.type
_entity.pdbx_description
1 polymer ?
#
loop_
_entity_poly.entity_id
_entity_poly.type
_entity_poly.pdbx_seq_one_letter_code
_entity_poly.pdbx_strand_id
1 'polypeptide(L)'
;MKIQVHTTFTLTHESGERTNFDVGIHEVSKSTAEHWFTKAHSSVLTPSKRKPTKTEIPRPRKREKTQANRNLNLKRVSMSQRNKHLPTIQQFRDDFPPFNDEVKFPDVQIQFRLNLADKSLNENVSGSDVFPYWVGLFVAHYLTLYAMDEQYLKAGGVGGSSSGVAASESVDKVSVSYDNSMTLNPNAGFWNNTRFGAEFYQWVLMFGAGGRQL
;
A
#
# COMPACT_ATOMS: atom_id res chain seq x y z
N MET A 1 8.80 -43.03 -10.86
CA MET A 1 9.17 -42.27 -9.64
C MET A 1 8.22 -41.10 -9.53
N LYS A 2 7.85 -40.66 -8.32
CA LYS A 2 6.94 -39.54 -8.16
C LYS A 2 7.71 -38.29 -7.77
N ILE A 3 7.53 -37.23 -8.54
CA ILE A 3 8.03 -35.88 -8.24
C ILE A 3 6.84 -34.98 -7.96
N GLN A 4 6.99 -34.06 -7.01
CA GLN A 4 6.06 -32.96 -6.80
C GLN A 4 6.68 -31.69 -7.38
N VAL A 5 6.10 -31.22 -8.47
CA VAL A 5 6.50 -30.01 -9.19
C VAL A 5 5.85 -28.81 -8.50
N HIS A 6 6.66 -27.83 -8.10
CA HIS A 6 6.18 -26.64 -7.37
C HIS A 6 6.12 -25.39 -8.26
N THR A 7 6.81 -25.40 -9.40
CA THR A 7 6.83 -24.35 -10.42
C THR A 7 6.69 -25.01 -11.79
N THR A 8 5.81 -24.53 -12.67
CA THR A 8 5.60 -25.14 -13.99
C THR A 8 6.84 -25.03 -14.87
N PHE A 9 7.23 -26.12 -15.55
CA PHE A 9 8.35 -26.09 -16.49
C PHE A 9 8.18 -27.10 -17.63
N THR A 10 8.71 -26.76 -18.81
CA THR A 10 8.81 -27.69 -19.94
C THR A 10 10.20 -28.31 -19.97
N LEU A 11 10.27 -29.63 -19.92
CA LEU A 11 11.51 -30.38 -20.14
C LEU A 11 11.61 -30.78 -21.61
N THR A 12 12.79 -30.59 -22.22
CA THR A 12 13.10 -31.18 -23.53
C THR A 12 14.00 -32.38 -23.29
N HIS A 13 13.60 -33.55 -23.80
CA HIS A 13 14.37 -34.79 -23.71
C HIS A 13 15.43 -34.84 -24.81
N GLU A 14 16.41 -35.73 -24.67
CA GLU A 14 17.51 -35.91 -25.64
C GLU A 14 17.02 -36.36 -27.03
N SER A 15 15.81 -36.90 -27.13
CA SER A 15 15.10 -37.19 -28.39
C SER A 15 14.54 -35.94 -29.11
N GLY A 16 14.63 -34.76 -28.51
CA GLY A 16 13.99 -33.52 -28.97
C GLY A 16 12.52 -33.37 -28.54
N GLU A 17 11.93 -34.38 -27.90
CA GLU A 17 10.55 -34.35 -27.42
C GLU A 17 10.39 -33.40 -26.23
N ARG A 18 9.29 -32.62 -26.20
CA ARG A 18 9.01 -31.64 -25.14
C ARG A 18 7.83 -32.08 -24.28
N THR A 19 8.07 -32.29 -22.99
CA THR A 19 7.03 -32.62 -22.00
C THR A 19 6.84 -31.46 -21.04
N ASN A 20 5.63 -30.88 -21.00
CA ASN A 20 5.26 -29.89 -19.99
C ASN A 20 4.96 -30.56 -18.65
N PHE A 21 5.43 -29.96 -17.56
CA PHE A 21 5.14 -30.35 -16.19
C PHE A 21 4.48 -29.19 -15.45
N ASP A 22 3.18 -29.32 -15.19
CA ASP A 22 2.41 -28.37 -14.42
C ASP A 22 2.64 -28.54 -12.90
N VAL A 23 2.12 -27.62 -12.07
CA VAL A 23 2.25 -27.72 -10.61
C VAL A 23 1.38 -28.87 -10.10
N GLY A 24 2.02 -29.95 -9.62
CA GLY A 24 1.33 -31.17 -9.26
C GLY A 24 2.26 -32.33 -8.93
N ILE A 25 1.69 -33.51 -8.67
CA ILE A 25 2.44 -34.75 -8.50
C ILE A 25 2.48 -35.49 -9.83
N HIS A 26 3.65 -35.56 -10.45
CA HIS A 26 3.88 -36.24 -11.72
C HIS A 26 4.65 -37.54 -11.50
N GLU A 27 4.21 -38.60 -12.16
CA GLU A 27 4.92 -39.87 -12.23
C GLU A 27 5.84 -39.84 -13.46
N VAL A 28 7.16 -39.89 -13.22
CA VAL A 28 8.19 -39.74 -14.25
C VAL A 28 9.23 -40.88 -14.18
N SER A 29 9.98 -41.07 -15.26
CA SER A 29 11.11 -42.00 -15.30
C SER A 29 12.22 -41.60 -14.33
N LYS A 30 13.09 -42.55 -13.96
CA LYS A 30 14.21 -42.29 -13.05
C LYS A 30 15.16 -41.21 -13.59
N SER A 31 15.50 -41.28 -14.88
CA SER A 31 16.32 -40.25 -15.56
C SER A 31 15.69 -38.86 -15.49
N THR A 32 14.39 -38.75 -15.75
CA THR A 32 13.64 -37.47 -15.66
C THR A 32 13.64 -36.92 -14.23
N ALA A 33 13.46 -37.75 -13.21
CA ALA A 33 13.52 -37.35 -11.80
C ALA A 33 14.94 -36.98 -11.33
N GLU A 34 15.97 -37.54 -11.97
CA GLU A 34 17.37 -37.28 -11.62
C GLU A 34 17.99 -36.09 -12.36
N HIS A 35 17.37 -35.63 -13.45
CA HIS A 35 17.80 -34.48 -14.23
C HIS A 35 17.91 -33.19 -13.39
N TRP A 36 18.99 -32.44 -13.57
CA TRP A 36 19.33 -31.28 -12.72
C TRP A 36 18.24 -30.21 -12.73
N PHE A 37 17.66 -29.92 -13.89
CA PHE A 37 16.60 -28.94 -14.05
C PHE A 37 15.29 -29.38 -13.37
N THR A 38 14.97 -30.67 -13.44
CA THR A 38 13.80 -31.25 -12.76
C THR A 38 13.95 -31.17 -11.25
N LYS A 39 15.15 -31.40 -10.71
CA LYS A 39 15.45 -31.27 -9.27
C LYS A 39 15.38 -29.81 -8.77
N ALA A 40 15.69 -28.83 -9.62
CA ALA A 40 15.58 -27.42 -9.26
C ALA A 40 14.12 -26.95 -9.10
N HIS A 41 13.18 -27.59 -9.81
CA HIS A 41 11.77 -27.19 -9.85
C HIS A 41 10.78 -28.22 -9.26
N SER A 42 11.27 -29.36 -8.77
CA SER A 42 10.45 -30.42 -8.16
C SER A 42 11.16 -31.17 -7.03
N SER A 43 10.38 -31.64 -6.05
CA SER A 43 10.85 -32.48 -4.94
C SER A 43 10.50 -33.95 -5.17
N VAL A 44 11.47 -34.85 -5.06
CA VAL A 44 11.27 -36.30 -5.23
C VAL A 44 10.55 -36.89 -4.01
N LEU A 45 9.42 -37.55 -4.23
CA LEU A 45 8.67 -38.27 -3.20
C LEU A 45 9.11 -39.75 -3.18
N THR A 46 10.01 -40.11 -2.26
CA THR A 46 10.46 -41.49 -2.06
C THR A 46 9.41 -42.34 -1.31
N PRO A 47 9.11 -43.57 -1.76
CA PRO A 47 8.12 -44.41 -1.09
C PRO A 47 8.71 -45.07 0.16
N SER A 48 8.34 -44.58 1.34
CA SER A 48 8.66 -45.24 2.61
C SER A 48 7.87 -46.56 2.76
N LYS A 49 8.55 -47.64 3.18
CA LYS A 49 7.96 -48.99 3.30
C LYS A 49 7.17 -49.15 4.60
N ARG A 50 5.85 -49.40 4.51
CA ARG A 50 5.09 -50.48 5.21
C ARG A 50 3.59 -50.45 4.81
N LYS A 51 2.87 -51.55 5.07
CA LYS A 51 1.55 -51.94 4.51
C LYS A 51 0.72 -52.62 5.65
N PRO A 52 -0.59 -52.91 5.49
CA PRO A 52 -1.78 -52.04 5.42
C PRO A 52 -2.74 -52.24 6.63
N THR A 53 -3.83 -51.45 6.74
CA THR A 53 -5.21 -51.86 7.18
C THR A 53 -6.19 -50.66 7.12
N LYS A 54 -7.45 -50.88 6.69
CA LYS A 54 -8.59 -49.91 6.69
C LYS A 54 -9.21 -49.83 8.11
N THR A 55 -9.97 -48.85 8.60
CA THR A 55 -10.66 -47.60 8.14
C THR A 55 -10.98 -46.82 9.43
N GLU A 56 -11.38 -45.54 9.47
CA GLU A 56 -11.63 -44.48 8.47
C GLU A 56 -11.13 -43.14 9.06
N ILE A 57 -11.02 -42.08 8.24
CA ILE A 57 -10.70 -40.72 8.68
C ILE A 57 -11.88 -39.80 8.34
N PRO A 58 -12.45 -39.03 9.29
CA PRO A 58 -13.60 -38.17 9.02
C PRO A 58 -13.29 -37.09 7.98
N ARG A 59 -14.23 -36.83 7.05
CA ARG A 59 -14.13 -35.72 6.10
C ARG A 59 -13.90 -34.39 6.84
N PRO A 60 -12.84 -33.61 6.54
CA PRO A 60 -12.61 -32.32 7.18
C PRO A 60 -13.78 -31.39 6.88
N ARG A 61 -14.43 -30.87 7.94
CA ARG A 61 -15.62 -30.03 7.84
C ARG A 61 -15.28 -28.76 7.06
N LYS A 62 -16.11 -28.37 6.08
CA LYS A 62 -15.91 -27.20 5.20
C LYS A 62 -15.44 -25.92 5.91
N ARG A 63 -15.87 -25.72 7.17
CA ARG A 63 -15.50 -24.58 8.04
C ARG A 63 -13.98 -24.34 8.15
N GLU A 64 -13.17 -25.40 8.20
CA GLU A 64 -11.71 -25.29 8.39
C GLU A 64 -11.02 -24.75 7.13
N LYS A 65 -11.43 -25.20 5.94
CA LYS A 65 -11.00 -24.62 4.66
C LYS A 65 -11.48 -23.17 4.50
N THR A 66 -12.67 -22.84 4.99
CA THR A 66 -13.17 -21.47 5.00
C THR A 66 -12.32 -20.57 5.91
N GLN A 67 -11.94 -21.04 7.10
CA GLN A 67 -11.05 -20.29 8.01
C GLN A 67 -9.62 -20.17 7.45
N ALA A 68 -9.05 -21.24 6.89
CA ALA A 68 -7.75 -21.20 6.23
C ALA A 68 -7.74 -20.21 5.07
N ASN A 69 -8.77 -20.22 4.20
CA ASN A 69 -8.91 -19.24 3.12
C ASN A 69 -9.17 -17.83 3.65
N ARG A 70 -9.91 -17.65 4.75
CA ARG A 70 -10.11 -16.33 5.39
C ARG A 70 -8.80 -15.79 5.96
N ASN A 71 -7.96 -16.65 6.55
CA ASN A 71 -6.64 -16.29 7.06
C ASN A 71 -5.63 -16.04 5.93
N LEU A 72 -5.71 -16.80 4.83
CA LEU A 72 -4.95 -16.49 3.61
C LEU A 72 -5.38 -15.15 3.03
N ASN A 73 -6.70 -14.87 2.98
CA ASN A 73 -7.23 -13.61 2.45
C ASN A 73 -6.92 -12.43 3.38
N LEU A 74 -6.87 -12.63 4.71
CA LEU A 74 -6.35 -11.63 5.66
C LEU A 74 -4.86 -11.34 5.40
N LYS A 75 -4.04 -12.38 5.18
CA LYS A 75 -2.64 -12.23 4.74
C LYS A 75 -2.50 -11.65 3.31
N ARG A 76 -3.53 -11.74 2.47
CA ARG A 76 -3.56 -11.20 1.10
C ARG A 76 -4.11 -9.78 1.02
N VAL A 77 -4.97 -9.39 1.95
CA VAL A 77 -5.34 -7.99 2.23
C VAL A 77 -4.16 -7.27 2.88
N SER A 78 -3.33 -7.96 3.68
CA SER A 78 -2.02 -7.45 4.12
C SER A 78 -0.90 -7.61 3.06
N MET A 79 -1.22 -7.72 1.77
CA MET A 79 -0.20 -7.73 0.72
C MET A 79 0.39 -6.33 0.54
N SER A 80 1.57 -6.14 1.13
CA SER A 80 2.49 -5.05 0.82
C SER A 80 1.93 -3.64 1.06
N GLN A 81 1.68 -3.31 2.34
CA GLN A 81 2.10 -1.99 2.81
C GLN A 81 3.59 -1.86 2.47
N ARG A 82 3.90 -1.07 1.43
CA ARG A 82 5.27 -0.91 0.95
C ARG A 82 6.11 -0.16 1.97
N ASN A 83 5.46 0.72 2.71
CA ASN A 83 6.01 1.45 3.84
C ASN A 83 5.47 0.81 5.13
N LYS A 84 6.38 0.41 6.03
CA LYS A 84 6.07 -0.25 7.30
C LYS A 84 5.50 0.73 8.32
N HIS A 85 5.94 1.99 8.26
CA HIS A 85 5.58 3.05 9.21
C HIS A 85 4.47 3.97 8.66
N LEU A 86 3.56 3.44 7.83
CA LEU A 86 2.38 4.19 7.40
C LEU A 86 1.46 4.42 8.63
N PRO A 87 1.12 5.69 8.97
CA PRO A 87 0.31 5.98 10.14
C PRO A 87 -1.13 5.48 9.97
N THR A 88 -1.74 5.10 11.09
CA THR A 88 -3.17 4.83 11.18
C THR A 88 -3.98 6.13 11.21
N ILE A 89 -5.31 6.03 11.01
CA ILE A 89 -6.22 7.17 11.12
C ILE A 89 -6.11 7.84 12.50
N GLN A 90 -6.05 7.05 13.58
CA GLN A 90 -5.93 7.59 14.94
C GLN A 90 -4.61 8.33 15.13
N GLN A 91 -3.48 7.74 14.73
CA GLN A 91 -2.18 8.41 14.81
C GLN A 91 -2.17 9.71 14.02
N PHE A 92 -2.73 9.74 12.81
CA PHE A 92 -2.86 10.98 12.03
C PHE A 92 -3.70 12.05 12.76
N ARG A 93 -4.80 11.66 13.41
CA ARG A 93 -5.64 12.56 14.22
C ARG A 93 -4.90 13.09 15.45
N ASP A 94 -4.19 12.22 16.16
CA ASP A 94 -3.36 12.58 17.33
C ASP A 94 -2.23 13.54 16.95
N ASP A 95 -1.53 13.28 15.85
CA ASP A 95 -0.41 14.08 15.33
C ASP A 95 -0.87 15.40 14.67
N PHE A 96 -2.08 15.45 14.10
CA PHE A 96 -2.65 16.64 13.45
C PHE A 96 -4.05 17.00 14.03
N PRO A 97 -4.13 17.55 15.26
CA PRO A 97 -5.39 17.81 15.96
C PRO A 97 -6.47 18.63 15.22
N PRO A 98 -6.16 19.57 14.30
CA PRO A 98 -7.18 20.27 13.50
C PRO A 98 -8.08 19.35 12.67
N PHE A 99 -7.68 18.10 12.44
CA PHE A 99 -8.46 17.10 11.71
C PHE A 99 -9.24 16.13 12.62
N ASN A 100 -9.43 16.43 13.91
CA ASN A 100 -10.15 15.54 14.85
C ASN A 100 -11.68 15.56 14.71
N ASP A 101 -12.25 16.50 13.96
CA ASP A 101 -13.68 16.51 13.64
C ASP A 101 -14.00 15.38 12.66
N GLU A 102 -14.60 14.29 13.15
CA GLU A 102 -15.00 13.13 12.35
C GLU A 102 -16.13 13.42 11.34
N VAL A 103 -16.93 14.46 11.57
CA VAL A 103 -18.02 14.85 10.67
C VAL A 103 -17.46 15.63 9.48
N LYS A 104 -16.56 16.58 9.76
CA LYS A 104 -15.86 17.39 8.74
C LYS A 104 -14.76 16.60 8.02
N PHE A 105 -14.12 15.65 8.70
CA PHE A 105 -13.07 14.80 8.15
C PHE A 105 -13.39 13.31 8.44
N PRO A 106 -14.27 12.68 7.64
CA PRO A 106 -14.63 11.28 7.83
C PRO A 106 -13.44 10.34 7.63
N ASP A 107 -13.38 9.26 8.42
CA ASP A 107 -12.35 8.21 8.35
C ASP A 107 -12.10 7.70 6.92
N VAL A 108 -13.14 7.59 6.11
CA VAL A 108 -13.05 7.15 4.71
C VAL A 108 -12.18 8.08 3.87
N GLN A 109 -12.25 9.40 4.10
CA GLN A 109 -11.40 10.38 3.41
C GLN A 109 -9.96 10.28 3.88
N ILE A 110 -9.72 10.16 5.20
CA ILE A 110 -8.38 10.02 5.77
C ILE A 110 -7.72 8.74 5.25
N GLN A 111 -8.42 7.60 5.32
CA GLN A 111 -7.93 6.31 4.82
C GLN A 111 -7.67 6.33 3.31
N PHE A 112 -8.52 7.00 2.52
CA PHE A 112 -8.28 7.18 1.09
C PHE A 112 -6.96 7.93 0.81
N ARG A 113 -6.67 9.00 1.57
CA ARG A 113 -5.42 9.75 1.44
C ARG A 113 -4.20 8.99 1.97
N LEU A 114 -4.33 8.22 3.05
CA LEU A 114 -3.27 7.31 3.53
C LEU A 114 -2.93 6.24 2.49
N ASN A 115 -3.95 5.63 1.86
CA ASN A 115 -3.77 4.65 0.78
C ASN A 115 -3.15 5.26 -0.50
N LEU A 116 -3.31 6.57 -0.71
CA LEU A 116 -2.64 7.30 -1.78
C LEU A 116 -1.18 7.61 -1.41
N ALA A 117 -0.93 8.04 -0.17
CA ALA A 117 0.41 8.30 0.35
C ALA A 117 1.30 7.04 0.32
N ASP A 118 0.78 5.86 0.69
CA ASP A 118 1.54 4.59 0.61
C ASP A 118 1.97 4.24 -0.82
N LYS A 119 1.23 4.71 -1.83
CA LYS A 119 1.58 4.51 -3.25
C LYS A 119 2.54 5.56 -3.79
N SER A 120 2.51 6.79 -3.28
CA SER A 120 3.33 7.91 -3.77
C SER A 120 4.63 8.14 -3.00
N LEU A 121 4.68 7.87 -1.69
CA LEU A 121 5.81 8.20 -0.81
C LEU A 121 6.60 6.95 -0.43
N ASN A 122 7.92 7.03 -0.32
CA ASN A 122 8.79 5.89 -0.01
C ASN A 122 9.52 6.09 1.32
N GLU A 123 9.27 5.24 2.29
CA GLU A 123 9.93 5.24 3.61
C GLU A 123 11.45 5.11 3.48
N ASN A 124 11.94 4.34 2.50
CA ASN A 124 13.38 4.20 2.25
C ASN A 124 14.05 5.52 1.78
N VAL A 125 13.28 6.55 1.44
CA VAL A 125 13.77 7.88 1.02
C VAL A 125 13.79 8.87 2.18
N SER A 126 12.85 8.75 3.14
CA SER A 126 12.72 9.68 4.28
C SER A 126 13.25 9.12 5.61
N GLY A 127 13.44 7.80 5.73
CA GLY A 127 13.68 7.10 6.98
C GLY A 127 12.38 6.80 7.75
N SER A 128 12.43 5.79 8.63
CA SER A 128 11.29 5.33 9.43
C SER A 128 10.68 6.41 10.33
N ASP A 129 11.53 7.31 10.83
CA ASP A 129 11.17 8.21 11.93
C ASP A 129 10.44 9.46 11.41
N VAL A 130 10.78 9.91 10.19
CA VAL A 130 10.17 11.09 9.54
C VAL A 130 9.02 10.68 8.62
N PHE A 131 8.98 9.44 8.14
CA PHE A 131 7.95 8.98 7.21
C PHE A 131 6.50 9.17 7.70
N PRO A 132 6.12 8.87 8.96
CA PRO A 132 4.75 9.08 9.45
C PRO A 132 4.32 10.55 9.35
N TYR A 133 5.19 11.45 9.78
CA TYR A 133 4.95 12.89 9.73
C TYR A 133 4.86 13.42 8.29
N TRP A 134 5.74 12.95 7.40
CA TRP A 134 5.73 13.33 5.98
C TRP A 134 4.47 12.84 5.24
N VAL A 135 3.98 11.63 5.56
CA VAL A 135 2.66 11.15 5.15
C VAL A 135 1.55 12.01 5.72
N GLY A 136 1.64 12.40 6.99
CA GLY A 136 0.68 13.29 7.64
C GLY A 136 0.53 14.63 6.92
N LEU A 137 1.64 15.30 6.57
CA LEU A 137 1.62 16.55 5.79
C LEU A 137 0.92 16.38 4.43
N PHE A 138 1.19 15.27 3.72
CA PHE A 138 0.52 14.94 2.45
C PHE A 138 -1.00 14.78 2.64
N VAL A 139 -1.43 14.05 3.67
CA VAL A 139 -2.85 13.83 3.98
C VAL A 139 -3.53 15.14 4.39
N ALA A 140 -2.93 15.89 5.32
CA ALA A 140 -3.40 17.17 5.81
C ALA A 140 -3.58 18.21 4.70
N HIS A 141 -2.68 18.25 3.71
CA HIS A 141 -2.83 19.10 2.53
C HIS A 141 -4.12 18.79 1.77
N TYR A 142 -4.36 17.53 1.39
CA TYR A 142 -5.58 17.16 0.66
C TYR A 142 -6.87 17.32 1.47
N LEU A 143 -6.85 17.04 2.78
CA LEU A 143 -8.02 17.25 3.65
C LEU A 143 -8.35 18.73 3.82
N THR A 144 -7.34 19.60 3.88
CA THR A 144 -7.53 21.06 3.90
C THR A 144 -8.21 21.54 2.62
N LEU A 145 -7.73 21.10 1.45
CA LEU A 145 -8.36 21.41 0.16
C LEU A 145 -9.80 20.90 0.07
N TYR A 146 -10.06 19.67 0.54
CA TYR A 146 -11.40 19.11 0.61
C TYR A 146 -12.35 19.98 1.46
N ALA A 147 -11.91 20.46 2.62
CA ALA A 147 -12.71 21.34 3.46
C ALA A 147 -12.93 22.74 2.84
N MET A 148 -11.96 23.24 2.07
CA MET A 148 -12.08 24.48 1.29
C MET A 148 -13.11 24.33 0.15
N ASP A 149 -13.05 23.23 -0.61
CA ASP A 149 -14.05 22.87 -1.63
C ASP A 149 -15.46 22.74 -1.04
N GLU A 150 -15.60 22.08 0.12
CA GLU A 150 -16.89 22.00 0.82
C GLU A 150 -17.44 23.37 1.24
N GLN A 151 -16.58 24.29 1.69
CA GLN A 151 -16.98 25.65 2.03
C GLN A 151 -17.41 26.44 0.78
N TYR A 152 -16.67 26.31 -0.33
CA TYR A 152 -17.01 26.96 -1.59
C TYR A 152 -18.32 26.43 -2.17
N LEU A 153 -18.57 25.12 -2.10
CA LEU A 153 -19.86 24.51 -2.46
C LEU A 153 -21.01 25.04 -1.59
N LYS A 154 -20.81 25.19 -0.27
CA LYS A 154 -21.81 25.76 0.66
C LYS A 154 -22.11 27.23 0.38
N ALA A 155 -21.16 27.97 -0.20
CA ALA A 155 -21.33 29.34 -0.70
C ALA A 155 -21.94 29.42 -2.11
N GLY A 156 -22.36 28.30 -2.71
CA GLY A 156 -22.95 28.25 -4.05
C GLY A 156 -21.93 28.19 -5.21
N GLY A 157 -20.65 27.98 -4.91
CA GLY A 157 -19.59 27.74 -5.89
C GLY A 157 -19.61 26.32 -6.47
N VAL A 158 -18.67 26.04 -7.38
CA VAL A 158 -18.46 24.73 -8.00
C VAL A 158 -17.16 24.11 -7.46
N GLY A 159 -17.25 22.94 -6.84
CA GLY A 159 -16.11 22.23 -6.25
C GLY A 159 -15.09 21.77 -7.31
N GLY A 160 -13.81 21.73 -6.93
CA GLY A 160 -12.70 21.46 -7.84
C GLY A 160 -12.27 22.66 -8.68
N SER A 161 -12.77 23.86 -8.36
CA SER A 161 -12.29 25.11 -8.96
C SER A 161 -10.86 25.39 -8.48
N SER A 162 -9.93 25.62 -9.40
CA SER A 162 -8.56 26.07 -9.07
C SER A 162 -8.48 27.53 -8.60
N SER A 163 -9.63 28.19 -8.47
CA SER A 163 -9.81 29.42 -7.70
C SER A 163 -9.47 29.14 -6.23
N GLY A 164 -8.19 29.25 -5.89
CA GLY A 164 -7.73 29.21 -4.51
C GLY A 164 -8.59 30.13 -3.65
N VAL A 165 -9.01 29.59 -2.50
CA VAL A 165 -9.95 30.16 -1.52
C VAL A 165 -10.12 31.67 -1.66
N ALA A 166 -11.36 32.11 -1.90
CA ALA A 166 -11.74 33.51 -1.77
C ALA A 166 -11.47 33.97 -0.33
N ALA A 167 -10.26 34.47 -0.08
CA ALA A 167 -9.71 34.71 1.25
C ALA A 167 -10.24 35.98 1.93
N SER A 168 -11.45 36.40 1.56
CA SER A 168 -12.02 37.71 1.86
C SER A 168 -13.54 37.64 1.98
N GLU A 169 -14.05 36.97 3.01
CA GLU A 169 -15.38 37.32 3.53
C GLU A 169 -15.22 38.35 4.66
N SER A 170 -15.70 39.57 4.40
CA SER A 170 -15.81 40.62 5.41
C SER A 170 -17.24 40.65 5.95
N VAL A 171 -17.45 40.06 7.12
CA VAL A 171 -18.61 40.39 7.96
C VAL A 171 -18.21 41.55 8.88
N ASP A 172 -19.15 42.47 9.11
CA ASP A 172 -18.89 43.81 9.68
C ASP A 172 -17.86 43.82 10.84
N LYS A 173 -16.77 44.55 10.63
CA LYS A 173 -15.63 44.81 11.55
C LYS A 173 -14.72 43.65 11.99
N VAL A 174 -14.81 42.43 11.45
CA VAL A 174 -13.75 41.41 11.68
C VAL A 174 -13.34 40.69 10.40
N SER A 175 -12.30 41.18 9.74
CA SER A 175 -11.57 40.46 8.68
C SER A 175 -10.35 39.74 9.25
N VAL A 176 -10.35 38.41 9.29
CA VAL A 176 -9.15 37.62 9.65
C VAL A 176 -8.33 37.32 8.40
N SER A 177 -7.46 38.26 8.03
CA SER A 177 -6.48 38.05 6.96
C SER A 177 -5.27 37.27 7.51
N TYR A 178 -5.15 35.98 7.17
CA TYR A 178 -3.91 35.24 7.40
C TYR A 178 -2.88 35.64 6.33
N ASP A 179 -1.81 36.32 6.75
CA ASP A 179 -0.66 36.56 5.87
C ASP A 179 0.04 35.23 5.56
N ASN A 180 -0.20 34.75 4.34
CA ASN A 180 0.44 33.55 3.80
C ASN A 180 1.66 33.84 2.92
N SER A 181 2.08 35.11 2.80
CA SER A 181 3.05 35.55 1.79
C SER A 181 4.51 35.17 2.07
N MET A 182 4.92 35.03 3.35
CA MET A 182 6.34 35.09 3.70
C MET A 182 7.19 33.83 3.47
N THR A 183 6.63 32.68 3.04
CA THR A 183 7.40 31.41 2.92
C THR A 183 6.96 30.47 1.78
N LEU A 184 6.24 30.94 0.75
CA LEU A 184 5.86 30.09 -0.38
C LEU A 184 6.99 29.94 -1.40
N ASN A 185 7.37 28.71 -1.73
CA ASN A 185 8.36 28.43 -2.77
C ASN A 185 7.66 28.53 -4.15
N PRO A 186 8.09 29.41 -5.07
CA PRO A 186 7.40 29.61 -6.35
C PRO A 186 7.30 28.33 -7.20
N ASN A 187 8.20 27.37 -7.00
CA ASN A 187 8.23 26.10 -7.75
C ASN A 187 7.32 25.01 -7.17
N ALA A 188 6.70 25.23 -6.00
CA ALA A 188 5.87 24.22 -5.33
C ALA A 188 4.47 24.05 -5.94
N GLY A 189 4.01 25.00 -6.75
CA GLY A 189 2.77 24.90 -7.53
C GLY A 189 1.55 24.51 -6.67
N PHE A 190 0.93 23.37 -6.98
CA PHE A 190 -0.22 22.81 -6.26
C PHE A 190 -0.02 22.75 -4.74
N TRP A 191 1.19 22.47 -4.28
CA TRP A 191 1.50 22.35 -2.86
C TRP A 191 1.39 23.68 -2.09
N ASN A 192 1.56 24.83 -2.75
CA ASN A 192 1.42 26.15 -2.10
C ASN A 192 -0.02 26.48 -1.66
N ASN A 193 -1.03 25.75 -2.10
CA ASN A 193 -2.42 26.03 -1.73
C ASN A 193 -2.70 25.84 -0.23
N THR A 194 -1.83 25.15 0.52
CA THR A 194 -1.96 25.02 1.98
C THR A 194 -0.59 25.05 2.66
N ARG A 195 -0.53 25.44 3.93
CA ARG A 195 0.73 25.44 4.70
C ARG A 195 1.34 24.04 4.83
N PHE A 196 0.51 23.02 5.06
CA PHE A 196 0.94 21.61 5.08
C PHE A 196 1.56 21.17 3.75
N GLY A 197 1.05 21.66 2.61
CA GLY A 197 1.60 21.36 1.29
C GLY A 197 2.94 22.06 1.06
N ALA A 198 3.05 23.35 1.41
CA ALA A 198 4.31 24.09 1.31
C ALA A 198 5.42 23.43 2.13
N GLU A 199 5.11 22.96 3.34
CA GLU A 199 6.04 22.19 4.18
C GLU A 199 6.35 20.81 3.61
N PHE A 200 5.33 20.05 3.15
CA PHE A 200 5.54 18.77 2.45
C PHE A 200 6.52 18.90 1.27
N TYR A 201 6.40 19.97 0.49
CA TYR A 201 7.28 20.25 -0.64
C TYR A 201 8.72 20.57 -0.19
N GLN A 202 8.91 21.25 0.93
CA GLN A 202 10.24 21.47 1.51
C GLN A 202 10.91 20.14 1.88
N TRP A 203 10.17 19.19 2.46
CA TRP A 203 10.67 17.83 2.72
C TRP A 203 10.98 17.05 1.42
N VAL A 204 10.15 17.18 0.37
CA VAL A 204 10.45 16.62 -0.96
C VAL A 204 11.79 17.12 -1.49
N LEU A 205 12.08 18.43 -1.35
CA LEU A 205 13.37 19.00 -1.76
C LEU A 205 14.54 18.46 -0.93
N MET A 206 14.37 18.34 0.39
CA MET A 206 15.42 17.82 1.29
C MET A 206 15.80 16.37 0.95
N PHE A 207 14.81 15.50 0.72
CA PHE A 207 15.09 14.11 0.35
C PHE A 207 15.57 13.97 -1.11
N GLY A 208 15.07 14.80 -2.02
CA GLY A 208 15.49 14.80 -3.43
C GLY A 208 16.89 15.36 -3.69
N ALA A 209 17.40 16.24 -2.83
CA ALA A 209 18.74 16.82 -2.96
C ALA A 209 19.89 15.86 -2.59
N GLY A 210 19.57 14.73 -1.95
CA GLY A 210 20.55 13.90 -1.24
C GLY A 210 20.96 14.56 0.08
N GLY A 211 20.94 13.80 1.17
CA GLY A 211 21.16 14.32 2.52
C GLY A 211 22.46 15.12 2.63
N ARG A 212 22.36 16.45 2.69
CA ARG A 212 23.50 17.34 2.89
C ARG A 212 23.84 17.31 4.37
N GLN A 213 24.72 16.38 4.74
CA GLN A 213 25.25 16.22 6.08
C GLN A 213 25.87 17.54 6.57
N LEU A 214 25.42 18.00 7.74
CA LEU A 214 26.05 19.06 8.53
C LEU A 214 26.99 18.42 9.57
#